data_AF-A0A150P051-F1
#
_entry.id   AF-A0A150P051-F1
#
_cell.length_a   1.000
_cell.length_b   1.000
_cell.length_c   1.000
_cell.angle_alpha   90.00
_cell.angle_beta   90.00
_cell.angle_gamma   90.00
#
_symmetry.space_group_name_H-M   'P 1'
#
loop_
_entity.id
_entity.type
_entity.pdbx_description
1 polymer ?
#
loop_
_entity_poly.entity_id
_entity_poly.type
_entity_poly.pdbx_seq_one_letter_code
_entity_poly.pdbx_strand_id
1 'polypeptide(L)'
;MDAVRPDEPTREIVELTGRQRLVVVRQPDGDVVRFLSPSGAITLSVSLTEDGPVLRFEGASLVLQAAGSLAIEAEQLQLHGRAGVSLSTDGDLTLQAAGDLHSEARIQNVTATLGDVNVRANDDVKLSGERVRVNC
;
A
#
# COMPACT_ATOMS: atom_id res chain seq x y z
N MET A 1 -43.37 8.21 25.82
CA MET A 1 -42.26 7.23 25.76
C MET A 1 -42.11 6.88 24.30
N ASP A 2 -41.34 7.68 23.57
CA ASP A 2 -41.11 7.47 22.14
C ASP A 2 -40.20 6.27 21.95
N ALA A 3 -40.69 5.29 21.20
CA ALA A 3 -39.93 4.13 20.79
C ALA A 3 -38.77 4.59 19.90
N VAL A 4 -37.54 4.36 20.37
CA VAL A 4 -36.34 4.43 19.53
C VAL A 4 -36.58 3.50 18.34
N ARG A 5 -36.66 4.08 17.13
CA ARG A 5 -36.77 3.29 15.89
C ARG A 5 -35.45 2.54 15.73
N PRO A 6 -35.47 1.20 15.59
CA PRO A 6 -34.26 0.37 15.59
C PRO A 6 -33.36 0.55 14.34
N ASP A 7 -33.68 1.50 13.46
CA ASP A 7 -33.10 1.61 12.12
C ASP A 7 -32.58 3.02 11.78
N GLU A 8 -32.52 3.93 12.76
CA GLU A 8 -31.88 5.23 12.54
C GLU A 8 -30.36 5.11 12.71
N PRO A 9 -29.57 5.56 11.72
CA PRO A 9 -28.14 5.49 11.80
C PRO A 9 -27.64 6.28 13.01
N THR A 10 -27.12 5.57 13.99
CA THR A 10 -26.60 6.20 15.22
C THR A 10 -25.24 6.79 14.90
N ARG A 11 -25.09 8.08 15.19
CA ARG A 11 -23.85 8.82 14.95
C ARG A 11 -23.24 9.26 16.27
N GLU A 12 -22.05 8.74 16.56
CA GLU A 12 -21.24 9.17 17.69
C GLU A 12 -20.05 10.00 17.19
N ILE A 13 -19.74 11.09 17.89
CA ILE A 13 -18.63 11.98 17.54
C ILE A 13 -17.75 12.15 18.77
N VAL A 14 -16.46 11.86 18.60
CA VAL A 14 -15.43 12.07 19.64
C VAL A 14 -14.43 13.10 19.12
N GLU A 15 -14.25 14.18 19.89
CA GLU A 15 -13.20 15.16 19.64
C GLU A 15 -11.85 14.57 20.04
N LEU A 16 -10.89 14.59 19.12
CA LEU A 16 -9.54 14.08 19.33
C LEU A 16 -8.54 15.24 19.49
N THR A 17 -7.35 14.92 19.99
CA THR A 17 -6.23 15.87 20.05
C THR A 17 -5.95 16.47 18.67
N GLY A 18 -5.68 17.78 18.62
CA GLY A 18 -5.39 18.49 17.36
C GLY A 18 -6.63 18.92 16.57
N ARG A 19 -7.83 18.95 17.18
CA ARG A 19 -9.12 19.32 16.55
C ARG A 19 -9.55 18.36 15.43
N GLN A 20 -9.05 17.13 15.49
CA GLN A 20 -9.55 16.04 14.66
C GLN A 20 -10.81 15.46 15.28
N ARG A 21 -11.64 14.81 14.48
CA ARG A 21 -12.88 14.18 14.98
C ARG A 21 -12.93 12.73 14.55
N LEU A 22 -13.22 11.85 15.50
CA LEU A 22 -13.65 10.49 15.21
C LEU A 22 -15.16 10.50 15.06
N VAL A 23 -15.68 9.90 13.99
CA VAL A 23 -17.11 9.72 13.78
C VAL A 23 -17.38 8.24 13.58
N VAL A 24 -18.22 7.67 14.44
CA VAL A 24 -18.75 6.32 14.27
C VAL A 24 -20.17 6.45 13.75
N VAL A 25 -20.45 5.84 12.60
CA VAL A 25 -21.78 5.77 12.00
C VAL A 25 -22.18 4.31 11.96
N ARG A 26 -23.24 3.97 12.68
CA ARG A 26 -23.85 2.64 12.60
C ARG A 26 -24.92 2.65 11.52
N GLN A 27 -24.85 1.73 10.57
CA GLN A 27 -25.83 1.60 9.48
C GLN A 27 -26.35 0.16 9.44
N PRO A 28 -27.53 -0.09 8.85
CA PRO A 28 -28.07 -1.45 8.72
C PRO A 28 -27.10 -2.41 8.01
N ASP A 29 -26.35 -1.89 7.03
CA ASP A 29 -25.45 -2.65 6.16
C ASP A 29 -23.99 -2.69 6.68
N GLY A 30 -23.72 -2.13 7.88
CA GLY A 30 -22.41 -2.15 8.51
C GLY A 30 -22.02 -0.85 9.24
N ASP A 31 -21.01 -0.96 10.09
CA ASP A 31 -20.46 0.17 10.84
C ASP A 31 -19.32 0.85 10.05
N VAL A 32 -19.30 2.19 10.10
CA VAL A 32 -18.24 3.00 9.47
C VAL A 32 -17.59 3.90 10.52
N VAL A 33 -16.27 3.81 10.63
CA VAL A 33 -15.45 4.66 11.50
C VAL A 33 -14.66 5.64 10.65
N ARG A 34 -14.78 6.94 10.90
CA ARG A 34 -14.11 7.99 10.13
C ARG A 34 -13.27 8.90 11.01
N PHE A 35 -12.06 9.19 10.57
CA PHE A 35 -11.22 10.25 11.11
C PHE A 35 -11.34 11.47 10.21
N LEU A 36 -11.75 12.60 10.79
CA LEU A 36 -11.87 13.87 10.10
C LEU A 36 -10.74 14.80 10.53
N SER A 37 -10.13 15.48 9.55
CA SER A 37 -9.20 16.58 9.79
C SER A 37 -9.91 17.77 10.47
N PRO A 38 -9.16 18.76 10.97
CA PRO A 38 -9.74 20.01 11.47
C PRO A 38 -10.55 20.78 10.42
N SER A 39 -10.26 20.60 9.12
CA SER A 39 -11.04 21.18 8.02
C SER A 39 -12.31 20.41 7.70
N GLY A 40 -12.51 19.24 8.32
CA GLY A 40 -13.66 18.36 8.08
C GLY A 40 -13.47 17.39 6.91
N ALA A 41 -12.29 17.36 6.28
CA ALA A 41 -11.97 16.35 5.27
C ALA A 41 -11.80 14.97 5.94
N ILE A 42 -12.27 13.90 5.29
CA ILE A 42 -11.99 12.53 5.73
C ILE A 42 -10.49 12.28 5.53
N THR A 43 -9.86 11.69 6.54
CA THR A 43 -8.43 11.32 6.53
C THR A 43 -8.23 9.81 6.50
N LEU A 44 -9.10 9.09 7.21
CA LEU A 44 -9.20 7.64 7.22
C LEU A 44 -10.68 7.26 7.36
N SER A 45 -11.13 6.30 6.57
CA SER A 45 -12.42 5.63 6.72
C SER A 45 -12.17 4.13 6.87
N VAL A 46 -12.76 3.53 7.89
CA VAL A 46 -12.79 2.10 8.14
C VAL A 46 -14.24 1.65 7.95
N SER A 47 -14.49 0.84 6.93
CA SER A 47 -15.81 0.26 6.68
C SER A 47 -15.76 -1.22 7.09
N LEU A 48 -16.58 -1.62 8.05
CA LEU A 48 -16.71 -3.02 8.43
C LEU A 48 -17.76 -3.66 7.53
N THR A 49 -17.33 -4.43 6.53
CA THR A 49 -18.23 -5.17 5.62
C THR A 49 -18.31 -6.64 6.03
N GLU A 50 -19.25 -7.40 5.45
CA GLU A 50 -19.35 -8.85 5.67
C GLU A 50 -18.07 -9.59 5.25
N ASP A 51 -17.36 -9.09 4.22
CA ASP A 51 -16.09 -9.62 3.73
C ASP A 51 -14.87 -9.18 4.57
N GLY A 52 -15.06 -8.28 5.54
CA GLY A 52 -14.03 -7.77 6.44
C GLY A 52 -13.84 -6.24 6.40
N PRO A 53 -12.87 -5.71 7.19
CA PRO A 53 -12.63 -4.29 7.26
C PRO A 53 -11.94 -3.74 5.99
N VAL A 54 -12.50 -2.69 5.40
CA VAL A 54 -11.89 -1.91 4.32
C VAL A 54 -11.34 -0.60 4.88
N LEU A 55 -10.02 -0.40 4.75
CA LEU A 55 -9.33 0.82 5.14
C LEU A 55 -9.14 1.73 3.92
N ARG A 56 -9.68 2.95 3.99
CA ARG A 56 -9.52 3.97 2.95
C ARG A 56 -8.88 5.21 3.55
N PHE A 57 -7.71 5.57 3.04
CA PHE A 57 -7.01 6.79 3.43
C PHE A 57 -7.28 7.89 2.40
N GLU A 58 -7.73 9.04 2.86
CA GLU A 58 -8.02 10.21 2.03
C GLU A 58 -7.17 11.38 2.54
N GLY A 59 -6.01 11.61 1.96
CA GLY A 59 -5.08 12.60 2.50
C GLY A 59 -3.90 12.87 1.60
N ALA A 60 -3.17 13.94 1.90
CA ALA A 60 -2.01 14.34 1.11
C ALA A 60 -0.83 13.34 1.22
N SER A 61 -0.73 12.57 2.31
CA SER A 61 0.32 11.56 2.50
C SER A 61 -0.10 10.48 3.51
N LEU A 62 0.44 9.27 3.35
CA LEU A 62 0.38 8.15 4.30
C LEU A 62 1.81 7.69 4.58
N VAL A 63 2.14 7.47 5.85
CA VAL A 63 3.44 6.91 6.27
C VAL A 63 3.17 5.70 7.17
N LEU A 64 3.71 4.54 6.80
CA LEU A 64 3.75 3.35 7.64
C LEU A 64 5.15 3.23 8.22
N GLN A 65 5.28 3.33 9.54
CA GLN A 65 6.56 3.25 10.24
C GLN A 65 6.46 2.25 11.39
N ALA A 66 7.43 1.35 11.50
CA ALA A 66 7.57 0.39 12.59
C ALA A 66 8.98 0.49 13.17
N ALA A 67 9.10 0.40 14.50
CA ALA A 67 10.40 0.33 15.17
C ALA A 67 11.07 -1.04 15.01
N GLY A 68 10.26 -2.08 14.75
CA GLY A 68 10.71 -3.43 14.46
C GLY A 68 10.34 -3.84 13.04
N SER A 69 9.85 -5.06 12.87
CA SER A 69 9.44 -5.60 11.58
C SER A 69 8.09 -5.03 11.12
N LEU A 70 7.97 -4.82 9.81
CA LEU A 70 6.70 -4.61 9.11
C LEU A 70 6.51 -5.75 8.11
N ALA A 71 5.43 -6.51 8.24
CA ALA A 71 5.03 -7.56 7.30
C ALA A 71 3.73 -7.14 6.59
N ILE A 72 3.66 -7.37 5.27
CA ILE A 72 2.47 -7.14 4.44
C ILE A 72 2.23 -8.43 3.67
N GLU A 73 1.11 -9.10 3.96
CA GLU A 73 0.76 -10.39 3.40
C GLU A 73 -0.64 -10.32 2.79
N ALA A 74 -0.79 -10.88 1.59
CA ALA A 74 -2.05 -10.94 0.87
C ALA A 74 -2.01 -12.06 -0.18
N GLU A 75 -3.16 -12.56 -0.59
CA GLU A 75 -3.27 -13.41 -1.79
C GLU A 75 -2.78 -12.67 -3.05
N GLN A 76 -3.04 -11.36 -3.12
CA GLN A 76 -2.64 -10.46 -4.20
C GLN A 76 -2.18 -9.12 -3.61
N LEU A 77 -0.97 -8.67 -3.95
CA LEU A 77 -0.44 -7.34 -3.57
C LEU A 77 -0.15 -6.50 -4.81
N GLN A 78 -0.73 -5.30 -4.88
CA GLN A 78 -0.48 -4.34 -5.96
C GLN A 78 0.03 -3.02 -5.40
N LEU A 79 1.14 -2.51 -5.96
CA LEU A 79 1.70 -1.20 -5.64
C LEU A 79 1.69 -0.34 -6.89
N HIS A 80 1.01 0.81 -6.82
CA HIS A 80 0.91 1.75 -7.94
C HIS A 80 1.24 3.17 -7.48
N GLY A 81 2.31 3.74 -8.06
CA GLY A 81 2.70 5.13 -7.86
C GLY A 81 2.54 5.92 -9.16
N ARG A 82 1.71 6.97 -9.15
CA ARG A 82 1.49 7.82 -10.34
C ARG A 82 2.75 8.54 -10.81
N ALA A 83 3.59 8.97 -9.88
CA ALA A 83 4.86 9.64 -10.17
C ALA A 83 6.06 8.69 -10.14
N GLY A 84 5.96 7.60 -9.36
CA GLY A 84 7.01 6.60 -9.22
C GLY A 84 6.83 5.76 -7.97
N VAL A 85 7.62 4.69 -7.88
CA VAL A 85 7.77 3.83 -6.70
C VAL A 85 9.27 3.70 -6.46
N SER A 86 9.71 3.84 -5.21
CA SER A 86 11.11 3.66 -4.82
C SER A 86 11.21 2.67 -3.67
N LEU A 87 12.14 1.72 -3.79
CA LEU A 87 12.47 0.72 -2.77
C LEU A 87 13.94 0.92 -2.42
N SER A 88 14.23 1.20 -1.16
CA SER A 88 15.58 1.44 -0.66
C SER A 88 15.75 0.79 0.71
N THR A 89 16.93 0.27 0.97
CA THR A 89 17.32 -0.35 2.24
C THR A 89 18.81 -0.07 2.46
N ASP A 90 19.19 0.10 3.73
CA ASP A 90 20.61 0.20 4.11
C ASP A 90 21.29 -1.17 4.15
N GLY A 91 20.50 -2.25 4.21
CA GLY A 91 20.96 -3.63 4.13
C GLY A 91 20.65 -4.27 2.77
N ASP A 92 20.26 -5.54 2.80
CA ASP A 92 19.98 -6.30 1.57
C ASP A 92 18.53 -6.12 1.08
N LEU A 93 18.36 -6.07 -0.25
CA LEU A 93 17.07 -6.19 -0.92
C LEU A 93 17.01 -7.54 -1.66
N THR A 94 16.00 -8.35 -1.35
CA THR A 94 15.77 -9.64 -2.01
C THR A 94 14.40 -9.64 -2.68
N LEU A 95 14.35 -9.99 -3.97
CA LEU A 95 13.12 -10.20 -4.74
C LEU A 95 13.08 -11.67 -5.19
N GLN A 96 12.03 -12.40 -4.83
CA GLN A 96 11.87 -13.82 -5.13
C GLN A 96 10.44 -14.08 -5.62
N ALA A 97 10.33 -14.87 -6.68
CA ALA A 97 9.07 -15.40 -7.19
C ALA A 97 9.23 -16.91 -7.39
N ALA A 98 8.21 -17.68 -7.01
CA ALA A 98 8.19 -19.12 -7.28
C ALA A 98 7.89 -19.42 -8.76
N GLY A 99 7.12 -18.55 -9.40
CA GLY A 99 6.89 -18.55 -10.85
C GLY A 99 7.78 -17.52 -11.56
N ASP A 100 7.19 -16.79 -12.50
CA ASP A 100 7.93 -15.84 -13.32
C ASP A 100 8.15 -14.49 -12.60
N LEU A 101 9.33 -13.89 -12.81
CA LEU A 101 9.61 -12.50 -12.48
C LEU A 101 9.69 -11.69 -13.77
N HIS A 102 8.69 -10.84 -14.00
CA HIS A 102 8.66 -9.90 -15.14
C HIS A 102 9.04 -8.49 -14.68
N SER A 103 9.99 -7.88 -15.37
CA SER A 103 10.39 -6.48 -15.17
C SER A 103 10.48 -5.79 -16.53
N GLU A 104 9.67 -4.75 -16.70
CA GLU A 104 9.58 -4.01 -17.95
C GLU A 104 9.62 -2.51 -17.67
N ALA A 105 10.45 -1.81 -18.43
CA ALA A 105 10.54 -0.36 -18.41
C ALA A 105 11.05 0.12 -19.76
N ARG A 106 10.84 1.42 -20.04
CA ARG A 106 11.45 2.07 -21.21
C ARG A 106 12.98 1.95 -21.20
N ILE A 107 13.60 2.01 -20.02
CA ILE A 107 15.04 1.78 -19.80
C ILE A 107 15.18 1.01 -18.49
N GLN A 108 15.94 -0.09 -18.50
CA GLN A 108 16.35 -0.82 -17.30
C GLN A 108 17.85 -0.64 -17.09
N ASN A 109 18.24 -0.10 -15.93
CA ASN A 109 19.64 0.04 -15.53
C ASN A 109 19.92 -0.98 -14.41
N VAL A 110 20.91 -1.83 -14.62
CA VAL A 110 21.39 -2.78 -13.61
C VAL A 110 22.84 -2.44 -13.32
N THR A 111 23.10 -1.93 -12.12
CA THR A 111 24.41 -1.42 -11.73
C THR A 111 24.84 -2.04 -10.42
N ALA A 112 26.04 -2.60 -10.38
CA ALA A 112 26.75 -2.92 -9.15
C ALA A 112 27.85 -1.87 -8.94
N THR A 113 27.89 -1.22 -7.77
CA THR A 113 28.84 -0.11 -7.51
C THR A 113 30.22 -0.58 -7.08
N LEU A 114 30.30 -1.71 -6.37
CA LEU A 114 31.54 -2.27 -5.85
C LEU A 114 31.79 -3.73 -6.27
N GLY A 115 30.76 -4.42 -6.76
CA GLY A 115 30.80 -5.86 -7.06
C GLY A 115 30.31 -6.18 -8.46
N ASP A 116 29.81 -7.41 -8.62
CA ASP A 116 29.43 -7.96 -9.92
C ASP A 116 27.91 -7.97 -10.15
N VAL A 117 27.51 -7.82 -11.41
CA VAL A 117 26.18 -8.21 -11.86
C VAL A 117 26.23 -9.67 -12.29
N ASN A 118 25.59 -10.55 -11.52
CA ASN A 118 25.55 -11.98 -11.80
C ASN A 118 24.20 -12.36 -12.45
N VAL A 119 24.24 -12.91 -13.65
CA VAL A 119 23.07 -13.50 -14.33
C VAL A 119 23.32 -14.99 -14.52
N ARG A 120 22.46 -15.82 -13.93
CA ARG A 120 22.53 -17.29 -14.03
C ARG A 120 21.15 -17.83 -14.39
N ALA A 121 21.11 -18.77 -15.32
CA ALA A 121 19.93 -19.54 -15.66
C ALA A 121 20.33 -21.03 -15.71
N ASN A 122 19.39 -21.93 -15.41
CA ASN A 122 19.65 -23.36 -15.57
C ASN A 122 19.78 -23.74 -17.04
N ASP A 123 18.92 -23.16 -17.88
CA ASP A 123 18.88 -23.38 -19.32
C ASP A 123 19.56 -22.22 -20.07
N ASP A 124 18.75 -21.30 -20.61
CA ASP A 124 19.22 -20.23 -21.50
C ASP A 124 19.26 -18.87 -20.81
N VAL A 125 20.28 -18.07 -21.16
CA VAL A 125 20.23 -16.62 -21.04
C VAL A 125 20.12 -16.03 -22.45
N LYS A 126 19.01 -15.34 -22.73
CA LYS A 126 18.77 -14.70 -24.03
C LYS A 126 18.87 -13.19 -23.89
N LEU A 127 19.79 -12.59 -24.64
CA LEU A 127 19.97 -11.14 -24.73
C LEU A 127 19.76 -10.72 -26.18
N SER A 128 18.66 -10.01 -26.44
CA SER A 128 18.28 -9.57 -27.78
C SER A 128 18.19 -8.05 -27.81
N GLY A 129 18.83 -7.45 -28.81
CA GLY A 129 18.75 -6.02 -29.07
C GLY A 129 19.35 -5.69 -30.42
N GLU A 130 18.98 -4.54 -31.00
CA GLU A 130 19.56 -4.06 -32.26
C GLU A 130 21.10 -3.99 -32.18
N ARG A 131 21.61 -3.58 -31.02
CA ARG A 131 23.05 -3.54 -30.71
C ARG A 131 23.31 -4.11 -29.33
N VAL A 132 23.93 -5.29 -29.30
CA VAL A 132 24.48 -5.90 -28.08
C VAL A 132 25.98 -5.65 -28.08
N ARG A 133 26.47 -4.96 -27.05
CA ARG A 133 27.90 -4.74 -26.88
C ARG A 133 28.34 -5.29 -25.54
N VAL A 134 29.47 -5.98 -25.54
CA VAL A 134 30.10 -6.55 -24.35
C VAL A 134 31.51 -5.98 -24.31
N ASN A 135 31.88 -5.37 -23.17
CA ASN A 135 33.21 -4.78 -22.94
C ASN A 135 33.62 -3.72 -23.99
N CYS A 136 32.91 -2.60 -24.07
CA CYS A 136 33.14 -1.55 -25.08
C CYS A 136 32.98 -0.12 -24.55
#